data_AF-A0A9X7AU00-F1
#
_entry.id   AF-A0A9X7AU00-F1
#
_cell.length_a   1.000
_cell.length_b   1.000
_cell.length_c   1.000
_cell.angle_alpha   90.00
_cell.angle_beta   90.00
_cell.angle_gamma   90.00
#
_symmetry.space_group_name_H-M   'P 1'
#
loop_
_entity.id
_entity.type
_entity.pdbx_description
1 polymer ?
#
loop_
_entity_poly.entity_id
_entity_poly.type
_entity_poly.pdbx_seq_one_letter_code
_entity_poly.pdbx_strand_id
1 'polypeptide(L)'
;MKRKKLVIGSILMGMTLSLSACGSSDNIVTTKSGSISESDFNKKLKENYGKQNLSEMVVEKVLNDKYKVTDEEVTKQLKELKDKMGDNFNTYMESNGVKNEDQLKEKLKLTFAFEKAIKATVTEKDIKDHYKPKLQVSYILVKDE
;
A
#
# COMPACT_ATOMS: atom_id res chain seq x y z
N MET A 1 10.18 -20.75 -78.65
CA MET A 1 9.81 -22.16 -78.37
C MET A 1 10.91 -22.74 -77.47
N LYS A 2 10.74 -23.25 -76.24
CA LYS A 2 9.64 -23.94 -75.55
C LYS A 2 9.82 -23.84 -74.01
N ARG A 3 8.70 -23.54 -73.34
CA ARG A 3 8.13 -24.12 -72.09
C ARG A 3 8.82 -23.92 -70.71
N LYS A 4 8.05 -23.24 -69.85
CA LYS A 4 8.04 -23.23 -68.37
C LYS A 4 8.17 -24.63 -67.75
N LYS A 5 8.87 -24.72 -66.61
CA LYS A 5 8.51 -25.60 -65.49
C LYS A 5 8.76 -24.90 -64.16
N LEU A 6 7.66 -24.58 -63.48
CA LEU A 6 7.60 -24.28 -62.06
C LEU A 6 7.91 -25.56 -61.28
N VAL A 7 8.81 -25.50 -60.30
CA VAL A 7 8.87 -26.50 -59.23
C VAL A 7 8.99 -25.74 -57.90
N ILE A 8 8.01 -26.01 -57.05
CA ILE A 8 7.80 -25.52 -55.69
C ILE A 8 8.86 -26.16 -54.78
N GLY A 9 9.50 -25.36 -53.93
CA GLY A 9 10.33 -25.84 -52.83
C GLY A 9 10.34 -24.81 -51.71
N SER A 10 9.46 -24.99 -50.73
CA SER A 10 9.42 -24.18 -49.52
C SER A 10 10.62 -24.51 -48.63
N ILE A 11 11.42 -23.52 -48.26
CA ILE A 11 12.26 -23.59 -47.06
C ILE A 11 11.76 -22.51 -46.11
N LEU A 12 10.93 -22.95 -45.17
CA LEU A 12 10.69 -22.28 -43.89
C LEU A 12 11.85 -22.64 -42.93
N MET A 13 12.04 -21.81 -41.91
CA MET A 13 12.91 -21.93 -40.71
C MET A 13 14.24 -21.19 -40.79
N GLY A 14 14.55 -20.23 -39.92
CA GLY A 14 13.78 -19.74 -38.78
C GLY A 14 14.39 -18.45 -38.24
N MET A 15 13.63 -17.36 -38.28
CA MET A 15 13.80 -16.28 -37.32
C MET A 15 13.01 -16.67 -36.06
N THR A 16 13.55 -17.61 -35.28
CA THR A 16 13.15 -17.64 -33.87
C THR A 16 13.89 -16.49 -33.21
N LEU A 17 13.22 -15.35 -33.15
CA LEU A 17 13.49 -14.38 -32.10
C LEU A 17 13.45 -15.17 -30.79
N SER A 18 14.61 -15.43 -30.20
CA SER A 18 14.73 -15.84 -28.81
C SER A 18 14.33 -14.63 -27.96
N LEU A 19 13.03 -14.35 -27.98
CA LEU A 19 12.39 -13.32 -27.19
C LEU A 19 12.33 -13.85 -25.75
N SER A 20 13.40 -13.59 -25.02
CA SER A 20 13.44 -13.38 -23.58
C SER A 20 12.44 -14.19 -22.74
N ALA A 21 12.71 -15.48 -22.53
CA ALA A 21 12.21 -16.16 -21.34
C ALA A 21 13.13 -15.79 -20.15
N CYS A 22 13.07 -14.53 -19.72
CA CYS A 22 13.67 -14.09 -18.47
C CYS A 22 12.51 -13.65 -17.55
N GLY A 23 12.07 -14.58 -16.69
CA GLY A 23 10.98 -14.38 -15.75
C GLY A 23 10.37 -15.72 -15.32
N SER A 24 10.90 -16.26 -14.22
CA SER A 24 10.39 -17.35 -13.37
C SER A 24 9.23 -18.19 -13.94
N SER A 25 9.58 -19.36 -14.50
CA SER A 25 8.64 -20.39 -14.92
C SER A 25 8.09 -21.24 -13.76
N ASP A 26 8.05 -20.69 -12.54
CA ASP A 26 7.64 -21.43 -11.35
C ASP A 26 6.14 -21.23 -11.08
N ASN A 27 5.45 -22.36 -10.92
CA ASN A 27 4.04 -22.39 -10.53
C ASN A 27 3.93 -22.06 -9.04
N ILE A 28 3.19 -21.02 -8.67
CA ILE A 28 2.99 -20.63 -7.27
C ILE A 28 1.89 -21.46 -6.59
N VAL A 29 0.97 -22.02 -7.39
CA VAL A 29 -0.05 -22.96 -6.91
C VAL A 29 -0.40 -23.95 -8.01
N THR A 30 -0.66 -25.19 -7.63
CA THR A 30 -1.15 -26.24 -8.53
C THR A 30 -2.45 -26.80 -7.98
N THR A 31 -3.47 -26.90 -8.84
CA THR A 31 -4.77 -27.48 -8.51
C THR A 31 -5.14 -28.57 -9.52
N LYS A 32 -6.19 -29.33 -9.24
CA LYS A 32 -6.75 -30.30 -10.20
C LYS A 32 -7.23 -29.65 -11.51
N SER A 33 -7.52 -28.36 -11.48
CA SER A 33 -8.03 -27.59 -12.62
C SER A 33 -6.94 -26.81 -13.37
N GLY A 34 -5.67 -27.00 -13.01
CA GLY A 34 -4.53 -26.29 -13.60
C GLY A 34 -3.65 -25.60 -12.56
N SER A 35 -2.53 -25.07 -13.03
CA SER A 35 -1.55 -24.34 -12.23
C SER A 35 -1.61 -22.83 -12.51
N ILE A 36 -1.26 -22.03 -11.52
CA ILE A 36 -1.09 -20.58 -11.67
C ILE A 36 0.41 -20.29 -11.61
N SER A 37 0.93 -19.64 -12.65
CA SER A 37 2.32 -19.18 -12.69
C SER A 37 2.52 -17.92 -11.86
N GLU A 38 3.75 -17.68 -11.40
CA GLU A 38 4.11 -16.42 -10.75
C GLU A 38 3.79 -15.20 -11.64
N SER A 39 4.06 -15.33 -12.94
CA SER A 39 3.80 -14.27 -13.93
C SER A 39 2.31 -13.91 -14.03
N ASP A 40 1.43 -14.91 -14.14
CA ASP A 40 -0.02 -14.68 -14.24
C ASP A 40 -0.57 -14.05 -12.97
N PHE A 41 -0.10 -14.53 -11.81
CA PHE A 41 -0.46 -13.96 -10.52
C PHE A 41 -0.01 -12.52 -10.39
N ASN A 42 1.26 -12.22 -10.66
CA ASN A 42 1.82 -10.87 -10.58
C ASN A 42 1.12 -9.90 -11.54
N LYS A 43 0.82 -10.36 -12.76
CA LYS A 43 0.06 -9.56 -13.75
C LYS A 43 -1.33 -9.23 -13.21
N LYS A 44 -2.05 -10.22 -12.67
CA LYS A 44 -3.40 -9.97 -12.15
C LYS A 44 -3.40 -9.11 -10.89
N LEU A 45 -2.40 -9.29 -10.02
CA LEU A 45 -2.20 -8.46 -8.84
C LEU A 45 -1.93 -7.00 -9.23
N LYS A 46 -1.06 -6.77 -10.22
CA LYS A 46 -0.76 -5.43 -10.74
C LYS A 46 -1.98 -4.77 -11.39
N GLU A 47 -2.78 -5.54 -12.13
CA GLU A 47 -4.01 -5.04 -12.76
C GLU A 47 -5.05 -4.62 -11.71
N ASN A 48 -5.27 -5.45 -10.69
CA ASN A 48 -6.34 -5.25 -9.71
C ASN A 48 -5.94 -4.28 -8.58
N TYR A 49 -4.70 -4.33 -8.10
CA TYR A 49 -4.23 -3.61 -6.90
C TYR A 49 -3.01 -2.72 -7.15
N GLY A 50 -2.38 -2.79 -8.33
CA GLY A 50 -1.12 -2.10 -8.59
C GLY A 50 -1.23 -0.59 -8.49
N LYS A 51 -2.35 0.02 -8.91
CA LYS A 51 -2.55 1.48 -8.81
C LYS A 51 -2.65 1.94 -7.35
N GLN A 52 -3.45 1.25 -6.55
CA GLN A 52 -3.64 1.60 -5.14
C GLN A 52 -2.32 1.43 -4.38
N ASN A 53 -1.68 0.27 -4.50
CA ASN A 53 -0.42 -0.01 -3.82
C ASN A 53 0.68 0.97 -4.24
N LEU A 54 0.77 1.30 -5.54
CA LEU A 54 1.74 2.29 -6.01
C LEU A 54 1.49 3.68 -5.39
N SER A 55 0.23 4.10 -5.29
CA SER A 55 -0.13 5.36 -4.65
C SER A 55 0.27 5.37 -3.18
N GLU A 56 -0.05 4.31 -2.43
CA GLU A 56 0.33 4.16 -1.03
C GLU A 56 1.85 4.23 -0.85
N MET A 57 2.60 3.49 -1.67
CA MET A 57 4.07 3.50 -1.63
C MET A 57 4.67 4.89 -1.93
N VAL A 58 4.10 5.63 -2.88
CA VAL A 58 4.56 6.99 -3.20
C VAL A 58 4.28 7.93 -2.04
N VAL A 59 3.09 7.88 -1.45
CA VAL A 59 2.72 8.70 -0.28
C VAL A 59 3.66 8.39 0.89
N GLU A 60 3.84 7.11 1.21
CA GLU A 60 4.76 6.68 2.27
C GLU A 60 6.19 7.20 2.03
N LYS A 61 6.71 7.06 0.80
CA LYS A 61 8.05 7.52 0.46
C LYS A 61 8.20 9.03 0.62
N VAL A 62 7.22 9.81 0.15
CA VAL A 62 7.25 11.29 0.26
C VAL A 62 7.12 11.74 1.70
N LEU A 63 6.23 11.12 2.48
CA LEU A 63 6.05 11.45 3.89
C LEU A 63 7.31 11.13 4.71
N ASN A 64 7.89 9.95 4.53
CA ASN A 64 9.13 9.55 5.19
C ASN A 64 10.34 10.38 4.76
N ASP A 65 10.31 10.95 3.54
CA ASP A 65 11.34 11.88 3.09
C ASP A 65 11.21 13.24 3.79
N LYS A 66 10.03 13.85 3.76
CA LYS A 66 9.78 15.20 4.28
C LYS A 66 9.65 15.28 5.80
N TYR A 67 9.08 14.27 6.43
CA TYR A 67 8.73 14.28 7.85
C TYR A 67 9.45 13.13 8.56
N LYS A 68 10.70 13.39 8.96
CA LYS A 68 11.49 12.40 9.69
C LYS A 68 10.85 12.10 11.04
N VAL A 69 10.75 10.81 11.33
CA VAL A 69 10.26 10.26 12.59
C VAL A 69 11.40 9.47 13.21
N THR A 70 11.72 9.75 14.46
CA THR A 70 12.79 9.05 15.19
C THR A 70 12.25 7.75 15.77
N ASP A 71 13.14 6.77 15.96
CA ASP A 71 12.76 5.49 16.57
C ASP A 71 12.28 5.68 18.02
N GLU A 72 12.75 6.72 18.70
CA GLU A 72 12.31 7.11 20.04
C GLU A 72 10.84 7.56 20.05
N GLU A 73 10.41 8.37 19.08
CA GLU A 73 9.02 8.80 18.93
C GLU A 73 8.09 7.59 18.73
N VAL A 74 8.51 6.67 17.85
CA VAL A 74 7.75 5.44 17.54
C VAL A 74 7.69 4.52 18.75
N THR A 75 8.81 4.34 19.45
CA THR A 75 8.89 3.47 20.64
C THR A 75 8.03 4.02 21.78
N LYS A 76 8.01 5.34 21.98
CA LYS A 76 7.14 5.99 22.96
C LYS A 76 5.67 5.74 22.64
N GLN A 77 5.25 5.92 21.38
CA GLN A 77 3.86 5.67 20.97
C GLN A 77 3.48 4.18 21.09
N LEU A 78 4.37 3.27 20.73
CA LEU A 78 4.15 1.84 20.91
C LEU A 78 3.93 1.50 22.39
N LYS A 79 4.73 2.09 23.29
CA LYS A 79 4.55 1.91 24.73
C LYS A 79 3.21 2.47 25.21
N GLU A 80 2.85 3.69 24.82
CA GLU A 80 1.55 4.29 25.18
C GLU A 80 0.37 3.46 24.67
N LEU A 81 0.48 2.89 23.46
CA LEU A 81 -0.52 2.00 22.90
C LEU A 81 -0.60 0.69 23.69
N LYS A 82 0.54 0.08 24.03
CA LYS A 82 0.57 -1.11 24.89
C LYS A 82 -0.06 -0.84 26.25
N ASP A 83 0.28 0.27 26.90
CA ASP A 83 -0.25 0.64 28.20
C ASP A 83 -1.77 0.87 28.16
N LYS A 84 -2.29 1.47 27.07
CA LYS A 84 -3.74 1.66 26.87
C LYS A 84 -4.48 0.35 26.62
N MET A 85 -3.88 -0.56 25.85
CA MET A 85 -4.55 -1.80 25.44
C MET A 85 -4.40 -2.92 26.48
N GLY A 86 -3.33 -2.87 27.29
CA GLY A 86 -3.03 -3.88 28.31
C GLY A 86 -3.04 -5.29 27.72
N ASP A 87 -3.79 -6.18 28.36
CA ASP A 87 -3.91 -7.59 27.97
C ASP A 87 -4.52 -7.77 26.56
N ASN A 88 -5.24 -6.77 26.05
CA ASN A 88 -5.85 -6.81 24.72
C ASN A 88 -4.89 -6.40 23.58
N PHE A 89 -3.63 -6.08 23.90
CA PHE A 89 -2.66 -5.64 22.89
C PHE A 89 -2.43 -6.67 21.78
N ASN A 90 -2.37 -7.96 22.10
CA ASN A 90 -2.20 -9.01 21.11
C ASN A 90 -3.44 -9.13 20.20
N THR A 91 -4.64 -9.13 20.77
CA THR A 91 -5.90 -9.10 20.03
C THR A 91 -6.00 -7.89 19.09
N TYR A 92 -5.52 -6.73 19.55
CA TYR A 92 -5.42 -5.53 18.71
C TYR A 92 -4.46 -5.72 17.53
N MET A 93 -3.28 -6.28 17.74
CA MET A 93 -2.34 -6.54 16.64
C MET A 93 -2.93 -7.51 15.62
N GLU A 94 -3.53 -8.61 16.07
CA GLU A 94 -4.14 -9.62 15.20
C GLU A 94 -5.30 -9.05 14.38
N SER A 95 -6.20 -8.30 15.02
CA SER A 95 -7.34 -7.65 14.32
C SER A 95 -6.89 -6.63 13.27
N ASN A 96 -5.71 -6.04 13.41
CA ASN A 96 -5.12 -5.11 12.44
C ASN A 96 -4.21 -5.81 11.41
N GLY A 97 -4.15 -7.14 11.42
CA GLY A 97 -3.31 -7.93 10.52
C GLY A 97 -1.81 -7.74 10.77
N VAL A 98 -1.43 -7.33 11.96
CA VAL A 98 -0.04 -7.08 12.37
C VAL A 98 0.51 -8.30 13.09
N LYS A 99 1.58 -8.89 12.53
CA LYS A 99 2.11 -10.17 13.05
C LYS A 99 3.12 -9.98 14.19
N ASN A 100 3.74 -8.82 14.28
CA ASN A 100 4.77 -8.53 15.27
C ASN A 100 4.90 -7.02 15.50
N GLU A 101 5.62 -6.66 16.56
CA GLU A 101 5.81 -5.26 16.94
C GLU A 101 6.57 -4.45 15.90
N ASP A 102 7.47 -5.05 15.13
CA ASP A 102 8.23 -4.31 14.12
C ASP A 102 7.33 -3.87 12.95
N GLN A 103 6.39 -4.73 12.52
CA GLN A 103 5.34 -4.32 11.58
C GLN A 103 4.44 -3.23 12.17
N LEU A 104 4.17 -3.27 13.49
CA LEU A 104 3.42 -2.21 14.15
C LEU A 104 4.19 -0.90 14.17
N LYS A 105 5.50 -0.93 14.46
CA LYS A 105 6.38 0.25 14.47
C LYS A 105 6.43 0.91 13.10
N GLU A 106 6.55 0.16 12.01
CA GLU A 106 6.51 0.71 10.65
C GLU A 106 5.18 1.42 10.37
N LYS A 107 4.05 0.80 10.75
CA LYS A 107 2.73 1.45 10.63
C LYS A 107 2.64 2.73 11.47
N LEU A 108 3.11 2.70 12.72
CA LEU A 108 3.13 3.87 13.60
C LEU A 108 4.02 4.99 13.04
N LYS A 109 5.16 4.64 12.45
CA LYS A 109 6.07 5.59 11.80
C LYS A 109 5.39 6.34 10.66
N LEU A 110 4.69 5.62 9.78
CA LEU A 110 3.91 6.22 8.69
C LEU A 110 2.80 7.12 9.23
N THR A 111 2.04 6.67 10.24
CA THR A 111 1.01 7.49 10.89
C THR A 111 1.59 8.78 11.47
N PHE A 112 2.77 8.70 12.11
CA PHE A 112 3.40 9.87 12.71
C PHE A 112 3.94 10.86 11.67
N ALA A 113 4.50 10.36 10.57
CA ALA A 113 4.92 11.18 9.43
C ALA A 113 3.71 11.90 8.80
N PHE A 114 2.58 11.19 8.68
CA PHE A 114 1.32 11.77 8.20
C PHE A 114 0.75 12.82 9.17
N GLU A 115 0.75 12.56 10.48
CA GLU A 115 0.37 13.54 11.49
C GLU A 115 1.25 14.80 11.44
N LYS A 116 2.56 14.63 11.29
CA LYS A 116 3.49 15.76 11.10
C LYS A 116 3.16 16.55 9.85
N ALA A 117 2.77 15.88 8.77
CA ALA A 117 2.31 16.53 7.56
C ALA A 117 1.04 17.37 7.76
N ILE A 118 0.03 16.82 8.46
CA ILE A 118 -1.20 17.55 8.80
C ILE A 118 -0.90 18.71 9.75
N LYS A 119 -0.08 18.50 10.78
CA LYS A 119 0.30 19.56 11.74
C LYS A 119 1.01 20.71 11.02
N ALA A 120 1.80 20.41 9.98
CA ALA A 120 2.45 21.43 9.16
C ALA A 120 1.49 22.24 8.27
N THR A 121 0.24 21.80 8.07
CA THR A 121 -0.75 22.61 7.32
C THR A 121 -1.45 23.65 8.20
N VAL A 122 -1.31 23.56 9.53
CA VAL A 122 -1.93 24.53 10.46
C VAL A 122 -1.22 25.87 10.33
N THR A 123 -1.95 26.89 9.92
CA THR A 123 -1.43 28.25 9.74
C THR A 123 -1.73 29.15 10.93
N GLU A 124 -0.99 30.25 11.05
CA GLU A 124 -1.27 31.29 12.06
C GLU A 124 -2.69 31.85 11.95
N LYS A 125 -3.25 31.87 10.73
CA LYS A 125 -4.64 32.26 10.50
C LYS A 125 -5.59 31.28 11.18
N ASP A 126 -5.39 29.97 11.01
CA ASP A 126 -6.23 28.94 11.61
C ASP A 126 -6.23 29.03 13.14
N ILE A 127 -5.05 29.35 13.72
CA ILE A 127 -4.88 29.56 15.16
C ILE A 127 -5.69 30.78 15.62
N LYS A 128 -5.55 31.93 14.93
CA LYS A 128 -6.28 33.16 15.28
C LYS A 128 -7.79 32.99 15.13
N ASP A 129 -8.24 32.32 14.08
CA ASP A 129 -9.66 32.07 13.81
C ASP A 129 -10.28 31.18 14.91
N HIS A 130 -9.50 30.27 15.51
CA HIS A 130 -9.92 29.41 16.61
C HIS A 130 -9.64 29.97 18.01
N TYR A 131 -8.92 31.10 18.15
CA TYR A 131 -8.64 31.73 19.43
C TYR A 131 -9.88 32.50 19.95
N LYS A 132 -10.91 31.75 20.34
CA LYS A 132 -12.19 32.24 20.86
C LYS A 132 -12.42 31.75 22.29
N PRO A 133 -13.12 32.53 23.14
CA PRO A 133 -13.44 32.07 24.50
C PRO A 133 -14.31 30.81 24.45
N LYS A 134 -14.05 29.88 25.36
CA LYS A 134 -14.92 28.72 25.55
C LYS A 134 -16.27 29.20 26.09
N LEU A 135 -17.36 28.83 25.41
CA LEU A 135 -18.72 29.12 25.84
C LEU A 135 -19.26 27.90 26.58
N GLN A 136 -19.77 28.10 27.80
CA GLN A 136 -20.54 27.09 28.52
C GLN A 136 -22.02 27.38 28.29
N VAL A 137 -22.72 26.45 27.62
CA VAL A 137 -24.14 26.58 27.32
C VAL A 137 -24.89 25.32 27.74
N SER A 138 -26.13 25.52 28.20
CA SER A 138 -27.10 24.45 28.39
C SER A 138 -28.25 24.69 27.41
N TYR A 139 -28.73 23.65 26.75
CA TYR A 139 -29.88 23.73 25.86
C TYR A 139 -30.81 22.54 26.11
N ILE A 140 -32.10 22.76 25.89
CA ILE A 140 -33.11 21.69 25.88
C ILE A 140 -33.58 21.57 24.44
N LEU A 141 -33.46 20.36 23.88
CA LEU A 141 -33.97 20.04 22.55
C LEU A 141 -35.39 19.48 22.68
N VAL A 142 -36.38 20.19 22.15
CA VAL A 142 -37.78 19.73 22.03
C VAL A 142 -38.19 19.62 20.56
N LYS A 143 -39.19 18.78 20.28
CA LYS A 143 -39.64 18.51 18.90
C LYS A 143 -40.55 19.61 18.35
N ASP A 144 -41.41 20.20 19.17
CA ASP A 144 -42.33 21.27 18.81
C ASP A 144 -42.48 22.24 20.02
N GLU A 145 -42.80 23.51 19.74
CA GLU A 145 -42.97 24.62 20.71
C GLU A 145 -44.22 24.51 21.58
#